data_AF-A0A5C7Q8E5-F1
#
_entry.id   AF-A0A5C7Q8E5-F1
#
_cell.length_a   1.000
_cell.length_b   1.000
_cell.length_c   1.000
_cell.angle_alpha   90.00
_cell.angle_beta   90.00
_cell.angle_gamma   90.00
#
_symmetry.space_group_name_H-M   'P 1'
#
loop_
_entity.id
_entity.type
_entity.pdbx_description
1 polymer ?
#
loop_
_entity_poly.entity_id
_entity_poly.type
_entity_poly.pdbx_seq_one_letter_code
_entity_poly.pdbx_strand_id
1 'polypeptide(L)'
;MSYRIEYQWACWRLPAGHRPGSVTRFVVAIEGGDNNLCDAVTGKRARSWDVCMLGTASQVLKRAVYFAGACEGGSLKPGSRDCTPEAYIRRIRRLLEGDHAAPSQGNWYPRVRVPERHPLVAHAQQLGLPLTREQRYGDWFALIELEVSQRDLVFDFADKFPDLHGWQLAEVAGLPRT
;
A
#
# COMPACT_ATOMS: atom_id res chain seq x y z
N MET A 1 -17.46 -18.79 -1.30
CA MET A 1 -17.06 -17.41 -1.62
C MET A 1 -15.65 -17.17 -1.13
N SER A 2 -14.82 -16.47 -1.90
CA SER A 2 -13.47 -16.07 -1.47
C SER A 2 -13.55 -14.82 -0.60
N TYR A 3 -12.70 -14.73 0.41
CA TYR A 3 -12.51 -13.53 1.23
C TYR A 3 -11.02 -13.31 1.49
N ARG A 4 -10.62 -12.04 1.61
CA ARG A 4 -9.25 -11.66 1.96
C ARG A 4 -9.06 -11.77 3.47
N ILE A 5 -7.98 -12.44 3.88
CA ILE A 5 -7.53 -12.46 5.27
C ILE A 5 -6.35 -11.49 5.38
N GLU A 6 -6.41 -10.60 6.37
CA GLU A 6 -5.25 -9.79 6.76
C GLU A 6 -4.66 -10.38 8.05
N TYR A 7 -3.37 -10.68 8.06
CA TYR A 7 -2.69 -11.32 9.18
C TYR A 7 -1.97 -10.29 10.05
N GLN A 8 -1.27 -9.35 9.41
CA GLN A 8 -0.43 -8.36 10.07
C GLN A 8 -0.49 -7.01 9.36
N TRP A 9 -0.11 -5.97 10.10
CA TRP A 9 0.01 -4.60 9.59
C TRP A 9 1.36 -4.03 10.02
N ALA A 10 2.02 -3.34 9.10
CA ALA A 10 3.25 -2.61 9.33
C ALA A 10 3.05 -1.15 8.94
N CYS A 11 3.61 -0.22 9.71
CA CYS A 11 3.45 1.21 9.48
C CYS A 11 4.80 1.91 9.57
N TRP A 12 5.11 2.71 8.55
CA TRP A 12 6.20 3.67 8.60
C TRP A 12 5.63 5.06 8.71
N ARG A 13 5.95 5.75 9.81
CA ARG A 13 5.70 7.17 9.98
C ARG A 13 6.92 7.96 9.50
N LEU A 14 6.70 8.80 8.51
CA LEU A 14 7.72 9.66 7.91
C LEU A 14 7.45 11.07 8.45
N PRO A 15 8.23 11.53 9.45
CA PRO A 15 7.98 12.82 10.08
C PRO A 15 8.08 13.94 9.04
N ALA A 16 7.31 15.01 9.25
CA ALA A 16 7.45 16.21 8.47
C ALA A 16 8.92 16.69 8.53
N GLY A 17 9.49 16.98 7.37
CA GLY A 17 10.81 17.59 7.28
C GLY A 17 10.81 19.03 7.80
N HIS A 18 11.99 19.65 7.83
CA HIS A 18 12.19 21.00 8.35
C HIS A 18 11.67 22.12 7.44
N ARG A 19 11.12 21.79 6.25
CA ARG A 19 10.65 22.77 5.28
C ARG A 19 9.21 23.22 5.62
N PRO A 20 8.89 24.52 5.51
CA PRO A 20 7.52 25.00 5.64
C PRO A 20 6.57 24.27 4.70
N GLY A 21 5.43 23.79 5.23
CA GLY A 21 4.46 23.01 4.46
C GLY A 21 4.75 21.51 4.38
N SER A 22 5.86 21.02 4.96
CA SER A 22 6.06 19.58 5.09
C SER A 22 5.02 18.98 6.04
N VAL A 23 4.45 17.85 5.63
CA VAL A 23 3.44 17.13 6.39
C VAL A 23 3.94 15.73 6.72
N THR A 24 3.52 15.19 7.86
CA THR A 24 3.83 13.80 8.20
C THR A 24 3.16 12.88 7.19
N ARG A 25 3.95 11.97 6.60
CA ARG A 25 3.47 10.94 5.68
C ARG A 25 3.51 9.59 6.36
N PHE A 26 2.70 8.67 5.85
CA PHE A 26 2.57 7.32 6.35
C PHE A 26 2.61 6.35 5.17
N VAL A 27 3.19 5.18 5.42
CA VAL A 27 3.10 4.01 4.55
C VAL A 27 2.59 2.86 5.40
N VAL A 28 1.48 2.25 5.00
CA VAL A 28 0.89 1.09 5.67
C VAL A 28 0.96 -0.10 4.74
N ALA A 29 1.72 -1.11 5.15
CA ALA A 29 1.74 -2.40 4.50
C ALA A 29 0.91 -3.41 5.30
N ILE A 30 0.31 -4.36 4.58
CA ILE A 30 -0.56 -5.38 5.16
C ILE A 30 -0.14 -6.74 4.61
N GLU A 31 0.08 -7.70 5.51
CA GLU A 31 0.24 -9.09 5.12
C GLU A 31 -1.16 -9.68 4.91
N GLY A 32 -1.44 -10.16 3.71
CA GLY A 32 -2.74 -10.75 3.44
C GLY A 32 -2.74 -11.69 2.25
N GLY A 33 -3.87 -12.36 2.08
CA GLY A 33 -4.10 -13.29 0.99
C GLY A 33 -5.52 -13.81 0.99
N ASP A 34 -5.92 -14.37 -0.13
CA ASP A 34 -7.26 -14.93 -0.28
C ASP A 34 -7.35 -16.29 0.42
N ASN A 35 -8.46 -16.52 1.12
CA ASN A 35 -8.66 -17.70 1.95
C ASN A 35 -8.62 -19.03 1.18
N ASN A 36 -8.86 -18.98 -0.13
CA ASN A 36 -8.93 -20.12 -1.04
C ASN A 36 -7.65 -20.33 -1.85
N LEU A 37 -6.63 -19.49 -1.70
CA LEU A 37 -5.35 -19.64 -2.38
C LEU A 37 -4.32 -20.27 -1.45
N CYS A 38 -3.65 -21.32 -1.95
CA CYS A 38 -2.52 -21.96 -1.29
C CYS A 38 -1.28 -21.87 -2.16
N ASP A 39 -0.14 -21.72 -1.51
CA ASP A 39 1.17 -21.85 -2.13
C ASP A 39 1.38 -23.31 -2.56
N ALA A 40 1.72 -23.50 -3.84
CA ALA A 40 1.79 -24.84 -4.45
C ALA A 40 2.91 -25.72 -3.90
N VAL A 41 3.95 -25.10 -3.31
CA VAL A 41 5.14 -25.82 -2.81
C VAL A 41 4.93 -26.22 -1.35
N THR A 42 4.42 -25.31 -0.53
CA THR A 42 4.29 -25.50 0.93
C THR A 42 2.91 -26.00 1.34
N GLY A 43 1.89 -25.88 0.48
CA GLY A 43 0.49 -26.19 0.79
C GLY A 43 -0.17 -25.25 1.79
N LYS A 44 0.57 -24.25 2.31
CA LYS A 44 0.05 -23.23 3.22
C LYS A 44 -0.72 -22.18 2.44
N ARG A 45 -1.59 -21.42 3.13
CA ARG A 45 -2.31 -20.29 2.49
C ARG A 45 -1.31 -19.30 1.88
N ALA A 46 -1.54 -18.96 0.62
CA ALA A 46 -0.74 -17.98 -0.10
C ALA A 46 -0.99 -16.60 0.53
N ARG A 47 0.10 -15.87 0.79
CA ARG A 47 0.05 -14.54 1.37
C ARG A 47 1.29 -13.74 1.01
N SER A 48 1.08 -12.44 0.84
CA SER A 48 2.11 -11.45 0.51
C SER A 48 1.95 -10.22 1.41
N TRP A 49 3.06 -9.51 1.57
CA TRP A 49 3.03 -8.15 2.07
C TRP A 49 2.84 -7.21 0.88
N ASP A 50 1.86 -6.33 1.00
CA ASP A 50 1.59 -5.30 0.00
C ASP A 50 1.44 -3.94 0.70
N VAL A 51 1.91 -2.87 0.06
CA VAL A 51 1.60 -1.52 0.52
C VAL A 51 0.14 -1.24 0.17
N CYS A 52 -0.74 -1.09 1.16
CA CYS A 52 -2.17 -0.91 0.91
C CYS A 52 -2.59 0.57 0.99
N MET A 53 -1.88 1.37 1.78
CA MET A 53 -2.22 2.77 2.00
C MET A 53 -0.94 3.60 2.12
N LEU A 54 -0.92 4.79 1.51
CA LEU A 54 0.14 5.77 1.72
C LEU A 54 -0.41 7.20 1.65
N GLY A 55 0.36 8.15 2.17
CA GLY A 55 0.06 9.57 2.11
C GLY A 55 -0.04 10.22 3.49
N THR A 56 -0.80 11.30 3.60
CA THR A 56 -1.16 11.91 4.88
C THR A 56 -2.09 11.00 5.69
N ALA A 57 -2.23 11.27 6.98
CA ALA A 57 -3.19 10.55 7.83
C ALA A 57 -4.62 10.56 7.26
N SER A 58 -5.05 11.68 6.65
CA SER A 58 -6.39 11.78 6.06
C SER A 58 -6.54 10.92 4.81
N GLN A 59 -5.53 10.85 3.94
CA GLN A 59 -5.52 9.97 2.77
C GLN A 59 -5.54 8.50 3.19
N VAL A 60 -4.72 8.11 4.17
CA VAL A 60 -4.69 6.75 4.69
C VAL A 60 -6.05 6.38 5.30
N LEU A 61 -6.67 7.26 6.10
CA LEU A 61 -7.99 6.99 6.68
C LEU A 61 -9.10 6.94 5.63
N LYS A 62 -9.09 7.78 4.60
CA LYS A 62 -10.02 7.67 3.46
C LYS A 62 -9.91 6.30 2.78
N ARG A 63 -8.68 5.82 2.58
CA ARG A 63 -8.45 4.48 2.02
C ARG A 63 -8.87 3.37 2.98
N ALA A 64 -8.69 3.55 4.28
CA ALA A 64 -9.18 2.62 5.29
C ALA A 64 -10.70 2.50 5.26
N VAL A 65 -11.44 3.61 5.09
CA VAL A 65 -12.91 3.58 4.91
C VAL A 65 -13.30 2.79 3.67
N TYR A 66 -12.58 2.97 2.56
CA TYR A 66 -12.83 2.19 1.34
C TYR A 66 -12.68 0.68 1.59
N PHE A 67 -11.59 0.24 2.22
CA PHE A 67 -11.41 -1.19 2.55
C PHE A 67 -12.38 -1.69 3.61
N ALA A 68 -12.76 -0.85 4.56
CA ALA A 68 -13.71 -1.19 5.61
C ALA A 68 -15.08 -1.61 5.05
N GLY A 69 -15.47 -1.13 3.87
CA GLY A 69 -16.69 -1.59 3.20
C GLY A 69 -16.71 -3.10 2.93
N ALA A 70 -15.54 -3.72 2.71
CA ALA A 70 -15.44 -5.17 2.51
C ALA A 70 -15.68 -5.98 3.79
N CYS A 71 -15.67 -5.34 4.97
CA CYS A 71 -15.98 -5.98 6.24
C CYS A 71 -17.47 -6.30 6.40
N GLU A 72 -18.38 -5.46 5.89
CA GLU A 72 -19.85 -5.65 6.00
C GLU A 72 -20.32 -7.00 5.44
N GLY A 73 -19.77 -7.40 4.28
CA GLY A 73 -20.10 -8.67 3.64
C GLY A 73 -19.24 -9.85 4.10
N GLY A 74 -18.34 -9.66 5.06
CA GLY A 74 -17.37 -10.68 5.48
C GLY A 74 -16.29 -11.00 4.42
N SER A 75 -16.15 -10.16 3.39
CA SER A 75 -15.16 -10.30 2.31
C SER A 75 -13.75 -9.90 2.74
N LEU A 76 -13.62 -9.23 3.88
CA LEU A 76 -12.35 -8.90 4.53
C LEU A 76 -12.37 -9.36 5.99
N LYS A 77 -11.36 -10.15 6.39
CA LYS A 77 -11.23 -10.70 7.74
C LYS A 77 -9.89 -10.35 8.39
N PRO A 78 -9.81 -9.20 9.08
CA PRO A 78 -8.66 -8.81 9.90
C PRO A 78 -8.40 -9.84 11.01
N GLY A 79 -7.19 -10.39 11.05
CA GLY A 79 -6.82 -11.45 11.99
C GLY A 79 -7.63 -12.74 11.82
N SER A 80 -8.13 -13.01 10.62
CA SER A 80 -8.99 -14.16 10.30
C SER A 80 -10.32 -14.18 11.09
N ARG A 81 -10.80 -13.02 11.55
CA ARG A 81 -12.07 -12.86 12.27
C ARG A 81 -12.99 -11.89 11.55
N ASP A 82 -14.29 -12.03 11.79
CA ASP A 82 -15.25 -11.01 11.38
C ASP A 82 -14.97 -9.71 12.14
N CYS A 83 -15.14 -8.61 11.44
CA CYS A 83 -14.81 -7.27 11.90
C CYS A 83 -15.88 -6.33 11.36
N THR A 84 -16.31 -5.32 12.13
CA THR A 84 -17.14 -4.25 11.57
C THR A 84 -16.27 -3.24 10.84
N PRO A 85 -16.82 -2.43 9.91
CA PRO A 85 -16.06 -1.37 9.27
C PRO A 85 -15.44 -0.38 10.26
N GLU A 86 -16.18 0.02 11.30
CA GLU A 86 -15.69 0.97 12.32
C GLU A 86 -14.54 0.37 13.13
N ALA A 87 -14.60 -0.94 13.42
CA ALA A 87 -13.51 -1.64 14.07
C ALA A 87 -12.25 -1.67 13.20
N TYR A 88 -12.39 -1.84 11.88
CA TYR A 88 -11.29 -1.77 10.93
C TYR A 88 -10.68 -0.36 10.87
N ILE A 89 -11.52 0.66 10.66
CA ILE A 89 -11.08 2.07 10.61
C ILE A 89 -10.37 2.45 11.92
N ARG A 90 -10.92 2.04 13.07
CA ARG A 90 -10.32 2.28 14.39
C ARG A 90 -8.95 1.60 14.52
N ARG A 91 -8.78 0.39 13.98
CA ARG A 91 -7.49 -0.32 13.97
C ARG A 91 -6.45 0.46 13.18
N ILE A 92 -6.78 0.90 11.96
CA ILE A 92 -5.86 1.68 11.13
C ILE A 92 -5.56 3.02 11.80
N ARG A 93 -6.56 3.71 12.36
CA ARG A 93 -6.34 4.97 13.08
C ARG A 93 -5.35 4.81 14.24
N ARG A 94 -5.53 3.77 15.07
CA ARG A 94 -4.60 3.46 16.17
C ARG A 94 -3.19 3.15 15.67
N LEU A 95 -3.07 2.50 14.51
CA LEU A 95 -1.77 2.22 13.89
C LEU A 95 -1.04 3.51 13.48
N LEU A 96 -1.77 4.58 13.12
CA LEU A 96 -1.19 5.88 12.77
C LEU A 96 -0.89 6.76 14.00
N GLU A 97 -1.74 6.67 15.03
CA GLU A 97 -1.61 7.42 16.28
C GLU A 97 -0.52 6.83 17.19
N GLY A 98 -0.28 5.52 17.09
CA GLY A 98 0.68 4.83 17.94
C GLY A 98 2.09 5.36 17.76
N ASP A 99 2.80 5.54 18.88
CA ASP A 99 4.22 5.90 18.90
C ASP A 99 5.09 4.66 18.66
N HIS A 100 4.78 3.98 17.56
CA HIS A 100 5.46 2.75 17.17
C HIS A 100 6.70 3.11 16.36
N ALA A 101 7.84 2.57 16.79
CA ALA A 101 9.02 2.53 15.93
C ALA A 101 8.65 1.83 14.61
N ALA A 102 9.24 2.31 13.51
CA ALA A 102 9.15 1.60 12.24
C ALA A 102 9.52 0.11 12.43
N PRO A 103 8.98 -0.80 11.59
CA PRO A 103 9.34 -2.21 11.62
C PRO A 103 10.85 -2.41 11.73
N SER A 104 11.30 -3.24 12.67
CA SER A 104 12.72 -3.52 12.91
C SER A 104 13.38 -4.32 11.79
N GLN A 105 12.57 -4.93 10.93
CA GLN A 105 12.98 -5.66 9.73
C GLN A 105 12.15 -5.17 8.55
N GLY A 106 12.71 -5.28 7.35
CA GLY A 106 12.06 -4.90 6.11
C GLY A 106 11.91 -3.39 5.92
N ASN A 107 11.64 -3.00 4.68
CA ASN A 107 11.42 -1.61 4.32
C ASN A 107 10.47 -1.53 3.13
N TRP A 108 9.90 -0.35 2.93
CA TRP A 108 9.15 -0.02 1.74
C TRP A 108 10.05 0.66 0.70
N TYR A 109 9.75 0.50 -0.57
CA TYR A 109 10.52 1.04 -1.68
C TYR A 109 9.57 1.70 -2.68
N PRO A 110 9.97 2.84 -3.29
CA PRO A 110 9.20 3.42 -4.36
C PRO A 110 9.21 2.47 -5.56
N ARG A 111 8.03 2.08 -6.03
CA ARG A 111 7.90 1.30 -7.26
C ARG A 111 6.56 1.62 -7.88
N VAL A 112 6.60 2.56 -8.82
CA VAL A 112 5.39 3.13 -9.40
C VAL A 112 5.03 2.33 -10.64
N ARG A 113 3.92 1.58 -10.57
CA ARG A 113 3.43 0.73 -11.65
C ARG A 113 1.96 1.01 -11.88
N VAL A 114 1.66 1.54 -13.05
CA VAL A 114 0.31 1.94 -13.45
C VAL A 114 -0.03 1.42 -14.84
N PRO A 115 -1.32 1.26 -15.18
CA PRO A 115 -1.71 0.99 -16.56
C PRO A 115 -1.10 2.01 -17.51
N GLU A 116 -0.66 1.60 -18.70
CA GLU A 116 0.05 2.48 -19.66
C GLU A 116 -0.77 3.73 -20.05
N ARG A 117 -2.09 3.64 -19.98
CA ARG A 117 -3.02 4.73 -20.29
C ARG A 117 -3.26 5.70 -19.13
N HIS A 118 -2.72 5.44 -17.95
CA HIS A 118 -2.96 6.26 -16.77
C HIS A 118 -2.30 7.64 -16.92
N PRO A 119 -2.96 8.77 -16.54
CA PRO A 119 -2.41 10.13 -16.70
C PRO A 119 -1.05 10.36 -16.02
N LEU A 120 -0.72 9.59 -14.99
CA LEU A 120 0.60 9.60 -14.34
C LEU A 120 1.75 9.33 -15.33
N VAL A 121 1.54 8.53 -16.37
CA VAL A 121 2.58 8.21 -17.36
C VAL A 121 3.04 9.47 -18.08
N ALA A 122 2.09 10.25 -18.62
CA ALA A 122 2.39 11.53 -19.26
C ALA A 122 3.03 12.53 -18.28
N HIS A 123 2.58 12.53 -17.02
CA HIS A 123 3.16 13.38 -15.99
C HIS A 123 4.61 12.99 -15.66
N ALA A 124 4.92 11.70 -15.55
CA ALA A 124 6.27 11.21 -15.29
C ALA A 124 7.23 11.55 -16.45
N GLN A 125 6.75 11.48 -17.70
CA GLN A 125 7.50 11.93 -18.87
C GLN A 125 7.83 13.42 -18.82
N GLN A 126 6.88 14.26 -18.39
CA GLN A 126 7.13 15.71 -18.20
C GLN A 126 8.17 16.00 -17.12
N LEU A 127 8.24 15.14 -16.10
CA LEU A 127 9.26 15.21 -15.05
C LEU A 127 10.62 14.60 -15.48
N GLY A 128 10.70 14.03 -16.68
CA GLY A 128 11.92 13.39 -17.20
C GLY A 128 12.28 12.08 -16.50
N LEU A 129 11.32 11.41 -15.86
CA LEU A 129 11.56 10.16 -15.15
C LEU A 129 11.69 8.98 -16.13
N PRO A 130 12.59 8.02 -15.88
CA PRO A 130 12.69 6.81 -16.71
C PRO A 130 11.41 5.96 -16.63
N LEU A 131 10.99 5.43 -17.79
CA LEU A 131 9.86 4.50 -17.88
C LEU A 131 10.25 3.22 -18.61
N THR A 132 9.90 2.10 -18.01
CA THR A 132 10.02 0.76 -18.57
C THR A 132 8.63 0.17 -18.78
N ARG A 133 8.43 -0.63 -19.83
CA ARG A 133 7.16 -1.33 -20.08
C ARG A 133 7.21 -2.75 -19.52
N GLU A 134 6.15 -3.17 -18.85
CA GLU A 134 5.98 -4.53 -18.30
C GLU A 134 4.61 -5.08 -18.73
N GLN A 135 4.55 -6.35 -19.15
CA GLN A 135 3.27 -7.03 -19.39
C GLN A 135 2.93 -7.90 -18.17
N ARG A 136 1.70 -7.75 -17.65
CA ARG A 136 1.17 -8.57 -16.55
C ARG A 136 -0.26 -9.00 -16.84
N TYR A 137 -0.53 -10.29 -16.69
CA TYR A 137 -1.87 -10.85 -16.89
C TYR A 137 -2.52 -10.47 -18.24
N GLY A 138 -1.70 -10.27 -19.28
CA GLY A 138 -2.14 -9.85 -20.61
C GLY A 138 -2.15 -8.34 -20.85
N ASP A 139 -2.14 -7.52 -19.79
CA ASP A 139 -2.21 -6.06 -19.86
C ASP A 139 -0.82 -5.40 -19.80
N TRP A 140 -0.71 -4.22 -20.45
CA TRP A 140 0.51 -3.41 -20.46
C TRP A 140 0.51 -2.37 -19.34
N PHE A 141 1.61 -2.36 -18.59
CA PHE A 141 1.87 -1.42 -17.51
C PHE A 141 3.12 -0.61 -17.81
N ALA A 142 3.10 0.65 -17.36
CA ALA A 142 4.28 1.50 -17.27
C ALA A 142 4.86 1.39 -15.86
N LEU A 143 6.13 1.06 -15.78
CA LEU A 143 6.95 1.10 -14.57
C LEU A 143 7.77 2.38 -14.59
N ILE A 144 7.52 3.26 -13.64
CA ILE A 144 8.30 4.49 -13.44
C ILE A 144 9.37 4.19 -12.40
N GLU A 145 10.62 4.31 -12.82
CA GLU A 145 11.78 4.04 -11.97
C GLU A 145 12.13 5.32 -11.19
N LEU A 146 12.18 5.19 -9.87
CA LEU A 146 12.53 6.28 -8.97
C LEU A 146 13.85 5.96 -8.28
N GLU A 147 14.78 6.90 -8.31
CA GLU A 147 15.98 6.83 -7.49
C GLU A 147 15.64 6.95 -6.00
N VAL A 148 16.56 6.54 -5.12
CA VAL A 148 16.38 6.69 -3.67
C VAL A 148 16.19 8.16 -3.27
N SER A 149 16.86 9.08 -3.97
CA SER A 149 16.73 10.54 -3.82
C SER A 149 15.33 11.05 -4.19
N GLN A 150 14.61 10.32 -5.04
CA GLN A 150 13.29 10.65 -5.57
C GLN A 150 12.16 9.91 -4.85
N ARG A 151 12.48 9.16 -3.78
CA ARG A 151 11.52 8.30 -3.05
C ARG A 151 10.26 9.04 -2.63
N ASP A 152 10.35 10.31 -2.26
CA ASP A 152 9.22 11.09 -1.78
C ASP A 152 8.24 11.49 -2.89
N LEU A 153 8.62 11.41 -4.18
CA LEU A 153 7.73 11.69 -5.31
C LEU A 153 6.49 10.79 -5.33
N VAL A 154 6.54 9.61 -4.70
CA VAL A 154 5.36 8.74 -4.56
C VAL A 154 4.23 9.42 -3.80
N PHE A 155 4.54 10.32 -2.86
CA PHE A 155 3.54 11.09 -2.12
C PHE A 155 2.94 12.20 -2.98
N ASP A 156 3.74 12.84 -3.83
CA ASP A 156 3.24 13.83 -4.79
C ASP A 156 2.32 13.17 -5.82
N PHE A 157 2.64 11.95 -6.25
CA PHE A 157 1.76 11.15 -7.10
C PHE A 157 0.47 10.75 -6.37
N ALA A 158 0.55 10.34 -5.10
CA ALA A 158 -0.65 10.04 -4.30
C ALA A 158 -1.53 11.26 -4.07
N ASP A 159 -0.95 12.45 -3.95
CA ASP A 159 -1.67 13.71 -3.80
C ASP A 159 -2.37 14.12 -5.10
N LYS A 160 -1.68 13.97 -6.24
CA LYS A 160 -2.18 14.36 -7.56
C LYS A 160 -3.15 13.35 -8.18
N PHE A 161 -2.95 12.07 -7.91
CA PHE A 161 -3.71 10.95 -8.47
C PHE A 161 -4.30 10.10 -7.33
N PRO A 162 -5.36 10.59 -6.67
CA PRO A 162 -5.92 9.96 -5.47
C PRO A 162 -6.62 8.61 -5.74
N ASP A 163 -6.87 8.28 -7.00
CA ASP A 163 -7.40 7.00 -7.44
C ASP A 163 -6.39 5.87 -7.25
N LEU A 164 -5.08 6.17 -7.35
CA LEU A 164 -4.01 5.18 -7.21
C LEU A 164 -3.99 4.52 -5.81
N HIS A 165 -3.76 3.21 -5.83
CA HIS A 165 -3.61 2.39 -4.65
C HIS A 165 -2.15 2.28 -4.21
N GLY A 166 -1.93 1.87 -2.95
CA GLY A 166 -0.58 1.80 -2.40
C GLY A 166 0.38 0.89 -3.15
N TRP A 167 -0.11 -0.27 -3.60
CA TRP A 167 0.67 -1.28 -4.32
C TRP A 167 1.04 -0.84 -5.75
N GLN A 168 0.44 0.25 -6.23
CA GLN A 168 0.79 0.87 -7.50
C GLN A 168 1.88 1.94 -7.35
N LEU A 169 2.16 2.39 -6.12
CA LEU A 169 3.10 3.48 -5.85
C LEU A 169 4.34 3.00 -5.09
N ALA A 170 4.20 1.94 -4.29
CA ALA A 170 5.28 1.39 -3.51
C ALA A 170 5.14 -0.13 -3.33
N GLU A 171 6.27 -0.76 -3.05
CA GLU A 171 6.36 -2.15 -2.64
C GLU A 171 7.05 -2.26 -1.28
N VAL A 172 7.01 -3.46 -0.71
CA VAL A 172 7.62 -3.76 0.57
C VAL A 172 8.39 -5.07 0.48
N ALA A 173 9.57 -5.12 1.10
CA ALA A 173 10.40 -6.32 1.13
C ALA A 173 11.06 -6.50 2.50
N GLY A 174 11.42 -7.74 2.83
CA GLY A 174 12.14 -8.09 4.05
C GLY A 174 11.32 -8.11 5.34
N LEU A 175 9.99 -7.95 5.27
CA LEU A 175 9.11 -8.15 6.42
C LEU A 175 8.93 -9.65 6.72
N PRO A 176 8.88 -10.04 8.01
CA PRO A 176 8.59 -11.42 8.40
C PRO A 176 7.14 -11.79 8.03
N ARG A 177 6.91 -13.07 7.73
CA ARG A 177 5.57 -13.64 7.45
C ARG A 177 5.24 -14.64 8.56
N THR A 178 4.02 -14.58 9.13
CA THR A 178 3.59 -15.52 10.21
C THR A 178 2.79 -16.67 9.69
#